data_AF-A3SNJ1-F1
#
_entry.id   AF-A3SNJ1-F1
#
_cell.length_a   1.000
_cell.length_b   1.000
_cell.length_c   1.000
_cell.angle_alpha   90.00
_cell.angle_beta   90.00
_cell.angle_gamma   90.00
#
_symmetry.space_group_name_H-M   'P 1'
#
loop_
_entity.id
_entity.type
_entity.pdbx_description
1 polymer ?
#
loop_
_entity_poly.entity_id
_entity_poly.type
_entity_poly.pdbx_seq_one_letter_code
_entity_poly.pdbx_strand_id
1 'polypeptide(L)' 'MVQAHQAVQAMGGAGFLNDAPVGRIFRDAKLMEIGAGTSEIRRMLIGRELMGAMG' A
#
# COMPACT_ATOMS: atom_id res chain seq x y z
N MET A 1 1.57 0.34 2.19
CA MET A 1 0.86 0.83 3.39
C MET A 1 1.71 1.15 4.63
N VAL A 2 2.85 0.48 4.89
CA VAL A 2 3.60 0.58 6.18
C VAL A 2 3.86 2.01 6.66
N GLN A 3 4.40 2.88 5.79
CA GLN A 3 4.75 4.25 6.16
C GLN A 3 3.53 5.11 6.52
N ALA A 4 2.43 4.97 5.76
CA ALA A 4 1.20 5.70 6.04
C ALA A 4 0.55 5.26 7.36
N HIS A 5 0.59 3.97 7.66
CA HIS A 5 0.13 3.44 8.94
C HIS A 5 0.94 3.98 10.12
N GLN A 6 2.27 3.97 10.00
CA GLN A 6 3.16 4.51 11.04
C GLN A 6 2.95 6.01 11.24
N ALA A 7 2.69 6.77 10.18
CA ALA A 7 2.38 8.19 10.27
C ALA A 7 1.08 8.46 11.05
N VAL A 8 0.02 7.69 10.79
CA VAL A 8 -1.23 7.76 11.56
C VAL A 8 -0.96 7.45 13.04
N GLN A 9 -0.22 6.36 13.31
CA GLN A 9 0.10 5.94 14.67
C GLN A 9 0.94 6.98 15.44
N ALA A 10 1.92 7.59 14.79
CA ALA A 10 2.78 8.62 15.38
C ALA A 10 2.01 9.88 15.78
N MET A 11 0.92 10.20 15.06
CA MET A 11 0.03 11.33 15.39
C MET A 11 -1.06 10.98 16.40
N GLY A 12 -1.16 9.71 16.84
CA GLY A 12 -2.19 9.25 17.76
C GLY A 12 -3.61 9.56 17.26
N GLY A 13 -4.49 10.01 18.16
CA GLY A 13 -5.88 10.33 17.83
C GLY A 13 -6.00 11.40 16.74
N ALA A 14 -5.09 12.37 16.69
CA ALA A 14 -5.09 13.42 15.67
C ALA A 14 -4.85 12.87 14.26
N GLY A 15 -4.08 11.78 14.12
CA GLY A 15 -3.85 11.11 12.84
C GLY A 15 -5.07 10.37 12.30
N PHE A 16 -6.06 10.09 13.14
CA PHE A 16 -7.31 9.42 12.77
C PHE A 16 -8.43 10.40 12.40
N LEU A 17 -8.32 11.66 12.83
CA LEU A 17 -9.27 12.71 12.48
C LEU A 17 -9.10 13.16 11.02
N ASN A 18 -10.18 13.66 10.42
CA ASN A 18 -10.17 14.13 9.03
C ASN A 18 -9.37 15.44 8.84
N ASP A 19 -9.03 16.13 9.92
CA ASP A 19 -8.26 17.37 9.90
C ASP A 19 -6.78 17.13 9.58
N ALA A 20 -6.28 15.90 9.83
CA ALA A 20 -4.93 15.52 9.49
C ALA A 20 -4.88 14.80 8.13
N PRO A 21 -3.93 15.14 7.23
CA PRO A 21 -3.86 14.54 5.90
C PRO A 21 -3.47 13.05 5.93
N VAL A 22 -2.85 12.57 7.01
CA VAL A 22 -2.34 11.21 7.13
C VAL A 22 -3.43 10.13 7.06
N GLY A 23 -4.64 10.42 7.55
CA GLY A 23 -5.77 9.50 7.45
C GLY A 23 -6.22 9.26 6.00
N ARG A 24 -6.20 10.31 5.17
CA ARG A 24 -6.45 10.19 3.71
C ARG A 24 -5.34 9.38 3.04
N ILE A 25 -4.08 9.73 3.33
CA ILE A 25 -2.90 9.04 2.76
C ILE A 25 -2.92 7.55 3.09
N PHE A 26 -3.34 7.16 4.30
CA PHE A 26 -3.48 5.75 4.66
C PHE A 26 -4.51 5.00 3.80
N ARG A 27 -5.67 5.61 3.53
CA ARG A 27 -6.69 5.03 2.64
C ARG A 27 -6.21 4.93 1.19
N ASP A 28 -5.57 5.99 0.69
CA ASP A 28 -5.00 6.00 -0.66
C ASP A 28 -3.90 4.93 -0.81
N ALA A 29 -3.08 4.74 0.24
CA ALA A 29 -2.05 3.71 0.25
C ALA A 29 -2.64 2.29 0.17
N LYS A 30 -3.85 2.04 0.70
CA LYS A 30 -4.53 0.74 0.51
C LYS A 30 -4.98 0.56 -0.93
N LEU A 31 -5.50 1.62 -1.55
CA LEU A 31 -5.95 1.58 -2.94
C LEU A 31 -4.82 1.14 -3.89
N MET A 32 -3.58 1.56 -3.64
CA MET A 32 -2.42 1.14 -4.45
C MET A 32 -2.12 -0.37 -4.42
N GLU A 33 -2.60 -1.08 -3.39
CA GLU A 33 -2.42 -2.53 -3.27
C GLU A 33 -3.47 -3.34 -4.02
N ILE A 34 -4.61 -2.73 -4.40
CA ILE A 34 -5.77 -3.44 -4.97
C ILE A 34 -6.35 -2.81 -6.25
N GLY A 35 -6.25 -1.49 -6.43
CA GLY A 35 -7.03 -0.72 -7.40
C GLY A 35 -6.60 -0.87 -8.86
N ALA A 36 -5.33 -1.21 -9.11
CA ALA A 36 -4.78 -1.42 -10.46
C ALA A 36 -4.18 -2.84 -10.58
N GLY A 37 -4.91 -3.83 -10.07
CA GLY A 37 -4.43 -5.19 -9.89
C GLY A 37 -3.84 -5.40 -8.50
N THR A 38 -4.13 -6.56 -7.92
CA THR A 38 -3.73 -6.86 -6.56
C THR A 38 -2.24 -7.17 -6.45
N SER A 39 -1.71 -7.04 -5.24
CA SER A 39 -0.31 -7.32 -4.95
C SER A 39 0.05 -8.79 -5.16
N GLU A 40 -0.89 -9.70 -5.01
CA GLU A 40 -0.76 -11.14 -5.33
C GLU A 40 -0.55 -11.35 -6.82
N ILE A 41 -1.41 -10.76 -7.65
CA ILE A 41 -1.33 -10.90 -9.12
C ILE A 41 -0.03 -10.31 -9.63
N ARG A 42 0.39 -9.15 -9.13
CA ARG A 42 1.67 -8.55 -9.52
C ARG A 42 2.86 -9.44 -9.15
N ARG A 43 2.87 -10.03 -7.95
CA ARG A 43 3.92 -10.97 -7.53
C ARG A 43 3.94 -12.22 -8.40
N MET A 44 2.77 -12.77 -8.75
CA MET A 44 2.66 -13.92 -9.65
C MET A 44 3.23 -13.61 -11.04
N LEU A 45 2.85 -12.47 -11.63
CA LEU A 45 3.35 -12.04 -12.93
C LEU A 45 4.87 -11.85 -12.91
N ILE A 46 5.40 -11.13 -11.91
CA ILE A 46 6.84 -10.95 -11.74
C ILE A 46 7.55 -12.31 -11.62
N GLY A 47 7.02 -13.23 -10.80
CA GLY A 47 7.57 -14.57 -10.63
C GLY A 47 7.63 -15.36 -11.94
N ARG A 48 6.57 -15.29 -12.75
CA ARG A 48 6.52 -15.91 -14.08
C ARG A 48 7.60 -15.35 -15.01
N GLU A 49 7.72 -14.03 -15.09
CA GLU A 49 8.70 -13.38 -15.97
C GLU A 49 10.14 -13.68 -15.54
N LEU A 50 10.41 -13.71 -14.22
CA LEU A 50 11.72 -14.10 -13.70
C LEU A 50 12.08 -15.54 -14.06
N MET A 51 11.15 -16.49 -13.90
CA MET A 51 11.39 -17.90 -14.26
C MET A 51 11.57 -18.08 -15.77
N GLY A 52 10.82 -17.34 -16.59
CA GLY A 52 10.95 -17.36 -18.05
C GLY A 52 12.27 -16.79 -18.55
N ALA A 53 12.83 -15.78 -17.87
CA ALA A 53 14.13 -15.19 -18.20
C ALA A 53 15.33 -16.03 -17.75
N MET A 54 15.11 -17.02 -16.88
CA MET A 54 16.16 -17.92 -16.38
C MET A 54 16.36 -19.19 -17.22
N GLY A 55 15.47 -19.45 -18.20
CA GLY A 55 15.60 -20.55 -19.17
C GLY A 55 16.14 -20.05 -20.50
#